data_AF-X6MC36-F1
#
_entry.id   AF-X6MC36-F1
#
_cell.length_a   1.000
_cell.length_b   1.000
_cell.length_c   1.000
_cell.angle_alpha   90.00
_cell.angle_beta   90.00
_cell.angle_gamma   90.00
#
_symmetry.space_group_name_H-M   'P 1'
#
loop_
_entity.id
_entity.type
_entity.pdbx_description
1 polymer ?
#
loop_
_entity_poly.entity_id
_entity_poly.type
_entity_poly.pdbx_seq_one_letter_code
_entity_poly.pdbx_strand_id
1 'polypeptide(L)'
;MYGGSITRKAEKLDNALQKLAAIFAKFAKAVDVQETYLDKTRTLLNYLDLLLDTKLDDFKAKCRTALHANNNEKEEKELILFIDKFEHQMKVEVVNQHVFWIRSLFDQFQLLDHRFAITDSEYTTLKSKLPEKSKQLFERLTGVDRRMKQLADGIRVLPYSDLNALINKVIEDLQVEMLAYLFTF
;
A
#
# COMPACT_ATOMS: atom_id res chain seq x y z
N MET A 1 14.41 47.55 39.74
CA MET A 1 14.86 46.14 39.51
C MET A 1 13.70 45.34 38.94
N TYR A 2 13.56 45.23 37.61
CA TYR A 2 12.47 44.49 36.93
C TYR A 2 12.97 43.40 35.95
N GLY A 3 14.25 43.02 36.01
CA GLY A 3 14.89 42.11 35.05
C GLY A 3 14.65 40.61 35.26
N GLY A 4 14.34 40.16 36.50
CA GLY A 4 14.28 38.72 36.83
C GLY A 4 13.02 37.97 36.38
N SER A 5 11.94 38.69 36.02
CA SER A 5 10.68 38.09 35.57
C SER A 5 10.69 37.74 34.08
N ILE A 6 11.44 38.52 33.28
CA ILE A 6 11.54 38.35 31.82
C ILE A 6 12.48 37.19 31.48
N THR A 7 13.62 37.08 32.16
CA THR A 7 14.57 35.95 32.00
C THR A 7 13.92 34.61 32.34
N ARG A 8 13.16 34.53 33.44
CA ARG A 8 12.46 33.30 33.84
C ARG A 8 11.32 32.90 32.90
N LYS A 9 10.70 33.86 32.19
CA LYS A 9 9.71 33.58 31.13
C LYS A 9 10.39 33.12 29.84
N ALA A 10 11.51 33.72 29.47
CA ALA A 10 12.32 33.31 28.32
C ALA A 10 12.88 31.88 28.50
N GLU A 11 13.39 31.54 29.67
CA GLU A 11 13.85 30.18 30.00
C GLU A 11 12.72 29.13 29.95
N LYS A 12 11.50 29.51 30.38
CA LYS A 12 10.34 28.61 30.26
C LYS A 12 9.93 28.39 28.81
N LEU A 13 9.98 29.44 27.99
CA LEU A 13 9.70 29.35 26.56
C LEU A 13 10.76 28.49 25.86
N ASP A 14 12.04 28.71 26.14
CA ASP A 14 13.13 27.93 25.57
C ASP A 14 13.05 26.44 25.96
N ASN A 15 12.79 26.14 27.23
CA ASN A 15 12.53 24.77 27.67
C ASN A 15 11.29 24.14 26.99
N ALA A 16 10.24 24.92 26.72
CA ALA A 16 9.06 24.42 26.00
C ALA A 16 9.38 24.15 24.53
N LEU A 17 10.15 25.02 23.87
CA LEU A 17 10.62 24.83 22.50
C LEU A 17 11.54 23.61 22.36
N GLN A 18 12.44 23.41 23.32
CA GLN A 18 13.31 22.22 23.35
C GLN A 18 12.50 20.93 23.53
N LYS A 19 11.48 20.93 24.40
CA LYS A 19 10.57 19.79 24.56
C LYS A 19 9.77 19.53 23.28
N LEU A 20 9.30 20.58 22.61
CA LEU A 20 8.58 20.47 21.34
C LEU A 20 9.50 19.89 20.24
N ALA A 21 10.74 20.37 20.15
CA ALA A 21 11.74 19.84 19.22
C ALA A 21 12.03 18.36 19.47
N ALA A 22 12.15 17.95 20.75
CA ALA A 22 12.32 16.54 21.11
C ALA A 22 11.10 15.67 20.73
N ILE A 23 9.89 16.23 20.82
CA ILE A 23 8.66 15.57 20.36
C ILE A 23 8.68 15.42 18.84
N PHE A 24 8.98 16.47 18.08
CA PHE A 24 9.09 16.41 16.61
C PHE A 24 10.16 15.42 16.16
N ALA A 25 11.32 15.37 16.82
CA ALA A 25 12.37 14.41 16.50
C ALA A 25 11.90 12.95 16.70
N LYS A 26 11.12 12.67 17.74
CA LYS A 26 10.53 11.34 17.98
C LYS A 26 9.47 11.00 16.93
N PHE A 27 8.62 11.95 16.53
CA PHE A 27 7.65 11.75 15.46
C PHE A 27 8.33 11.49 14.11
N ALA A 28 9.32 12.29 13.75
CA ALA A 28 10.09 12.10 12.51
C ALA A 28 10.71 10.70 12.44
N LYS A 29 11.31 10.23 13.54
CA LYS A 29 11.85 8.87 13.64
C LYS A 29 10.76 7.79 13.51
N ALA A 30 9.59 8.00 14.08
CA ALA A 30 8.48 7.06 13.97
C ALA A 30 7.96 6.96 12.53
N VAL A 31 7.85 8.11 11.84
CA VAL A 31 7.48 8.18 10.41
C VAL A 31 8.52 7.45 9.56
N ASP A 32 9.81 7.69 9.78
CA ASP A 32 10.90 7.03 9.04
C ASP A 32 10.87 5.49 9.17
N VAL A 33 10.62 4.99 10.39
CA VAL A 33 10.44 3.54 10.63
C VAL A 33 9.21 3.00 9.91
N GLN A 34 8.10 3.74 9.92
CA GLN A 34 6.87 3.36 9.22
C GLN A 34 7.05 3.36 7.70
N GLU A 35 7.72 4.36 7.13
CA GLU A 35 8.04 4.41 5.71
C GLU A 35 8.95 3.26 5.30
N THR A 36 9.97 2.94 6.11
CA THR A 36 10.85 1.79 5.89
C THR A 36 10.08 0.47 5.91
N TYR A 37 9.15 0.31 6.85
CA TYR A 37 8.31 -0.87 6.93
C TYR A 37 7.39 -1.00 5.70
N LEU A 38 6.72 0.09 5.31
CA LEU A 38 5.89 0.10 4.12
C LEU A 38 6.69 -0.25 2.86
N ASP A 39 7.91 0.26 2.72
CA ASP A 39 8.73 -0.02 1.55
C ASP A 39 9.15 -1.50 1.47
N LYS A 40 9.48 -2.11 2.60
CA LYS A 40 9.76 -3.55 2.69
C LYS A 40 8.54 -4.37 2.33
N THR A 41 7.37 -4.04 2.89
CA THR A 41 6.12 -4.74 2.59
C THR A 41 5.74 -4.59 1.13
N ARG A 42 5.93 -3.42 0.53
CA ARG A 42 5.74 -3.19 -0.91
C ARG A 42 6.61 -4.12 -1.76
N THR A 43 7.89 -4.24 -1.41
CA THR A 43 8.83 -5.13 -2.13
C THR A 43 8.40 -6.59 -2.01
N LEU A 44 7.96 -7.02 -0.83
CA LEU A 44 7.44 -8.37 -0.60
C LEU A 44 6.16 -8.64 -1.40
N LEU A 45 5.22 -7.68 -1.44
CA LEU A 45 4.00 -7.80 -2.23
C LEU A 45 4.29 -7.98 -3.71
N ASN A 46 5.16 -7.14 -4.27
CA ASN A 46 5.58 -7.26 -5.68
C ASN A 46 6.23 -8.63 -5.97
N TYR A 47 7.02 -9.17 -5.03
CA TYR A 47 7.61 -10.48 -5.17
C TYR A 47 6.57 -11.61 -5.08
N LEU A 48 5.62 -11.51 -4.16
CA LEU A 48 4.55 -12.51 -3.99
C LEU A 48 3.62 -12.54 -5.20
N ASP A 49 3.25 -11.39 -5.75
CA ASP A 49 2.50 -11.30 -7.01
C ASP A 49 3.25 -12.05 -8.13
N LEU A 50 4.54 -11.75 -8.33
CA LEU A 50 5.35 -12.42 -9.35
C LEU A 50 5.43 -13.94 -9.13
N LEU A 51 5.60 -14.39 -7.88
CA LEU A 51 5.71 -15.80 -7.53
C LEU A 51 4.40 -16.53 -7.82
N LEU A 52 3.26 -15.94 -7.45
CA LEU A 52 1.93 -16.52 -7.68
C LEU A 52 1.54 -16.53 -9.16
N ASP A 53 1.94 -15.52 -9.94
CA ASP A 53 1.56 -15.39 -11.34
C ASP A 53 2.43 -16.24 -12.29
N THR A 54 3.68 -16.55 -11.92
CA THR A 54 4.63 -17.20 -12.87
C THR A 54 5.31 -18.45 -12.34
N LYS A 55 5.69 -18.48 -11.05
CA LYS A 55 6.50 -19.57 -10.51
C LYS A 55 5.69 -20.76 -10.07
N LEU A 56 4.42 -20.54 -9.72
CA LEU A 56 3.58 -21.61 -9.25
C LEU A 56 3.11 -22.52 -10.40
N ASP A 57 2.81 -21.96 -11.57
CA ASP A 57 2.46 -22.77 -12.75
C ASP A 57 3.62 -23.65 -13.21
N ASP A 58 4.83 -23.11 -13.23
CA ASP A 58 6.07 -23.86 -13.47
C ASP A 58 6.25 -25.00 -12.45
N PHE A 59 5.95 -24.74 -11.17
CA PHE A 59 6.04 -25.74 -10.11
C PHE A 59 5.00 -26.85 -10.30
N LYS A 60 3.73 -26.49 -10.57
CA LYS A 60 2.67 -27.46 -10.88
C LYS A 60 3.03 -28.34 -12.08
N ALA A 61 3.56 -27.75 -13.14
CA ALA A 61 4.01 -28.49 -14.32
C ALA A 61 5.10 -29.52 -13.97
N LYS A 62 6.10 -29.13 -13.17
CA LYS A 62 7.15 -30.05 -12.69
C LYS A 62 6.62 -31.17 -11.81
N CYS A 63 5.68 -30.87 -10.91
CA CYS A 63 5.02 -31.87 -10.08
C CYS A 63 4.27 -32.90 -10.94
N ARG A 64 3.52 -32.46 -11.96
CA ARG A 64 2.85 -33.36 -12.91
C ARG A 64 3.85 -34.26 -13.62
N THR A 65 4.96 -33.71 -14.14
CA THR A 65 5.98 -34.53 -14.84
C THR A 65 6.62 -35.57 -13.92
N ALA A 66 6.95 -35.20 -12.68
CA ALA A 66 7.59 -36.12 -11.73
C ALA A 66 6.66 -37.25 -11.27
N LEU A 67 5.36 -36.98 -11.12
CA LEU A 67 4.38 -37.96 -10.65
C LEU A 67 3.86 -38.87 -11.76
N HIS A 68 3.71 -38.33 -12.98
CA HIS A 68 3.42 -39.15 -14.16
C HIS A 68 4.51 -40.21 -14.41
N ALA A 69 5.78 -39.90 -14.13
CA ALA A 69 6.88 -40.86 -14.24
C ALA A 69 6.75 -42.05 -13.26
N ASN A 70 5.97 -41.90 -12.18
CA ASN A 70 5.76 -42.91 -11.14
C ASN A 70 4.43 -43.67 -11.27
N ASN A 71 3.62 -43.45 -12.33
CA ASN A 71 2.31 -44.10 -12.57
C ASN A 71 1.30 -44.00 -11.41
N ASN A 72 1.39 -42.98 -10.55
CA ASN A 72 0.55 -42.86 -9.35
C ASN A 72 -0.49 -41.74 -9.50
N GLU A 73 -1.46 -41.91 -10.41
CA GLU A 73 -2.44 -40.89 -10.79
C GLU A 73 -3.29 -40.34 -9.63
N LYS A 74 -3.54 -41.15 -8.59
CA LYS A 74 -4.32 -40.73 -7.43
C LYS A 74 -3.54 -39.71 -6.59
N GLU A 75 -2.28 -40.01 -6.28
CA GLU A 75 -1.39 -39.11 -5.53
C GLU A 75 -1.12 -37.82 -6.31
N GLU A 76 -1.04 -37.89 -7.64
CA GLU A 76 -0.95 -36.72 -8.50
C GLU A 76 -2.16 -35.81 -8.34
N LYS A 77 -3.38 -36.35 -8.46
CA LYS A 77 -4.61 -35.56 -8.30
C LYS A 77 -4.71 -34.94 -6.92
N GLU A 78 -4.39 -35.68 -5.86
CA GLU A 78 -4.41 -35.16 -4.48
C GLU A 78 -3.38 -34.04 -4.26
N LEU A 79 -2.15 -34.20 -4.77
CA LEU A 79 -1.13 -33.15 -4.65
C LEU A 79 -1.49 -31.90 -5.44
N ILE A 80 -1.98 -32.04 -6.67
CA ILE A 80 -2.40 -30.89 -7.48
C ILE A 80 -3.54 -30.15 -6.80
N LEU A 81 -4.53 -30.86 -6.27
CA LEU A 81 -5.66 -30.27 -5.56
C LEU A 81 -5.21 -29.55 -4.27
N PHE A 82 -4.21 -30.10 -3.57
CA PHE A 82 -3.56 -29.42 -2.44
C PHE A 82 -2.86 -28.13 -2.86
N ILE A 83 -2.07 -28.16 -3.95
CA ILE A 83 -1.36 -26.98 -4.46
C ILE A 83 -2.35 -25.90 -4.91
N ASP A 84 -3.42 -26.27 -5.62
CA ASP A 84 -4.48 -25.35 -6.07
C ASP A 84 -5.15 -24.67 -4.87
N LYS A 85 -5.45 -25.43 -3.80
CA LYS A 85 -6.02 -24.88 -2.57
C LYS A 85 -5.05 -23.93 -1.86
N PHE A 86 -3.77 -24.30 -1.78
CA PHE A 86 -2.74 -23.46 -1.17
C PHE A 86 -2.53 -22.15 -1.94
N GLU A 87 -2.44 -22.22 -3.26
CA GLU A 87 -2.38 -21.05 -4.14
C GLU A 87 -3.56 -20.11 -3.90
N HIS A 88 -4.75 -20.69 -3.87
CA HIS A 88 -5.97 -19.93 -3.70
C HIS A 88 -5.95 -19.16 -2.37
N GLN A 89 -5.58 -19.81 -1.27
CA GLN A 89 -5.41 -19.16 0.03
C GLN A 89 -4.34 -18.07 0.01
N MET A 90 -3.21 -18.33 -0.65
CA MET A 90 -2.13 -17.34 -0.78
C MET A 90 -2.56 -16.11 -1.60
N LYS A 91 -3.30 -16.29 -2.70
CA LYS A 91 -3.82 -15.19 -3.51
C LYS A 91 -4.79 -14.31 -2.71
N VAL A 92 -5.68 -14.92 -1.94
CA VAL A 92 -6.58 -14.18 -1.03
C VAL A 92 -5.78 -13.37 -0.01
N GLU A 93 -4.77 -13.98 0.62
CA GLU A 93 -3.96 -13.29 1.62
C GLU A 93 -3.13 -12.14 1.01
N VAL A 94 -2.52 -12.35 -0.15
CA VAL A 94 -1.78 -11.28 -0.84
C VAL A 94 -2.69 -10.09 -1.14
N VAL A 95 -3.90 -10.32 -1.62
CA VAL A 95 -4.87 -9.24 -1.86
C VAL A 95 -5.23 -8.50 -0.56
N ASN A 96 -5.46 -9.22 0.55
CA ASN A 96 -5.70 -8.59 1.85
C ASN A 96 -4.54 -7.69 2.27
N GLN A 97 -3.30 -8.14 2.04
CA GLN A 97 -2.11 -7.36 2.35
C GLN A 97 -1.98 -6.13 1.45
N HIS A 98 -2.35 -6.18 0.16
CA HIS A 98 -2.47 -4.98 -0.67
C HIS A 98 -3.47 -3.98 -0.10
N VAL A 99 -4.65 -4.43 0.31
CA VAL A 99 -5.68 -3.56 0.89
C VAL A 99 -5.18 -2.91 2.18
N PHE A 100 -4.58 -3.68 3.08
CA PHE A 100 -4.02 -3.17 4.32
C PHE A 100 -2.91 -2.15 4.08
N TRP A 101 -2.03 -2.44 3.12
CA TRP A 101 -0.92 -1.57 2.74
C TRP A 101 -1.42 -0.23 2.19
N ILE A 102 -2.39 -0.25 1.26
CA ILE A 102 -2.96 0.97 0.65
C ILE A 102 -3.60 1.84 1.73
N ARG A 103 -4.40 1.25 2.63
CA ARG A 103 -5.01 1.98 3.75
C ARG A 103 -3.96 2.62 4.65
N SER A 104 -2.94 1.85 5.01
CA SER A 104 -1.85 2.34 5.85
C SER A 104 -1.09 3.51 5.22
N LEU A 105 -0.81 3.44 3.91
CA LEU A 105 -0.20 4.55 3.18
C LEU A 105 -1.12 5.79 3.20
N PHE A 106 -2.40 5.60 2.91
CA PHE A 106 -3.35 6.70 2.83
C PHE A 106 -3.57 7.38 4.20
N ASP A 107 -3.69 6.58 5.27
CA ASP A 107 -3.80 7.09 6.64
C ASP A 107 -2.57 7.91 7.05
N GLN A 108 -1.36 7.48 6.67
CA GLN A 108 -0.14 8.26 6.90
C GLN A 108 -0.15 9.59 6.16
N PHE A 109 -0.61 9.58 4.90
CA PHE A 109 -0.77 10.80 4.11
C PHE A 109 -1.81 11.76 4.71
N GLN A 110 -2.88 11.24 5.32
CA GLN A 110 -3.94 12.05 5.93
C GLN A 110 -3.55 12.57 7.34
N LEU A 111 -2.86 11.76 8.14
CA LEU A 111 -2.44 12.14 9.50
C LEU A 111 -1.48 13.34 9.51
N LEU A 112 -0.70 13.51 8.44
CA LEU A 112 0.30 14.56 8.31
C LEU A 112 -0.25 15.82 7.60
N ASP A 113 -1.49 15.79 7.11
CA ASP A 113 -2.01 16.84 6.26
C ASP A 113 -3.40 17.35 6.70
N HIS A 114 -3.47 18.62 7.05
CA HIS A 114 -4.72 19.32 7.38
C HIS A 114 -5.30 20.09 6.18
N ARG A 115 -4.68 19.99 5.00
CA ARG A 115 -5.13 20.66 3.77
C ARG A 115 -6.32 19.93 3.15
N PHE A 116 -7.12 20.65 2.37
CA PHE A 116 -8.29 20.11 1.68
C PHE A 116 -7.95 19.41 0.35
N ALA A 117 -6.74 19.59 -0.16
CA ALA A 117 -6.31 19.05 -1.43
C ALA A 117 -4.80 18.78 -1.46
N ILE A 118 -4.39 17.84 -2.31
CA ILE A 118 -3.00 17.50 -2.59
C ILE A 118 -2.56 18.08 -3.93
N THR A 119 -1.27 18.34 -4.07
CA THR A 119 -0.65 18.79 -5.33
C THR A 119 -0.37 17.63 -6.29
N ASP A 120 -0.18 17.96 -7.57
CA ASP A 120 0.25 17.01 -8.63
C ASP A 120 1.54 16.23 -8.26
N SER A 121 2.52 16.89 -7.63
CA SER A 121 3.76 16.25 -7.17
C SER A 121 3.53 15.25 -6.05
N GLU A 122 2.65 15.57 -5.10
CA GLU A 122 2.29 14.68 -3.99
C GLU A 122 1.50 13.47 -4.50
N TYR A 123 0.57 13.71 -5.43
CA TYR A 123 -0.18 12.65 -6.11
C TYR A 123 0.75 11.68 -6.87
N THR A 124 1.71 12.23 -7.62
CA THR A 124 2.70 11.42 -8.35
C THR A 124 3.56 10.60 -7.39
N THR A 125 3.96 11.20 -6.26
CA THR A 125 4.74 10.52 -5.22
C THR A 125 3.94 9.38 -4.59
N LEU A 126 2.67 9.62 -4.24
CA LEU A 126 1.77 8.59 -3.73
C LEU A 126 1.67 7.42 -4.71
N LYS A 127 1.43 7.71 -5.99
CA LYS A 127 1.32 6.71 -7.06
C LYS A 127 2.60 5.88 -7.21
N SER A 128 3.78 6.51 -7.12
CA SER A 128 5.06 5.78 -7.19
C SER A 128 5.35 4.89 -5.98
N LYS A 129 4.71 5.16 -4.84
CA LYS A 129 4.87 4.35 -3.62
C LYS A 129 3.99 3.10 -3.65
N LEU A 130 2.93 3.05 -4.47
CA LEU A 130 2.04 1.89 -4.55
C LEU A 130 2.79 0.61 -5.01
N PRO A 131 2.43 -0.58 -4.50
CA PRO A 131 2.79 -1.86 -5.09
C PRO A 131 2.33 -1.95 -6.55
N GLU A 132 3.02 -2.72 -7.38
CA GLU A 132 2.86 -2.70 -8.84
C GLU A 132 1.44 -3.06 -9.28
N LYS A 133 0.85 -4.11 -8.70
CA LYS A 133 -0.53 -4.51 -8.97
C LYS A 133 -1.54 -3.41 -8.62
N SER A 134 -1.41 -2.83 -7.43
CA SER A 134 -2.25 -1.71 -6.97
C SER A 134 -2.08 -0.46 -7.84
N LYS A 135 -0.85 -0.18 -8.27
CA LYS A 135 -0.52 0.92 -9.18
C LYS A 135 -1.18 0.74 -10.54
N GLN A 136 -1.15 -0.47 -11.10
CA GLN A 136 -1.80 -0.77 -12.38
C GLN A 136 -3.33 -0.59 -12.29
N LEU A 137 -3.95 -1.05 -11.20
CA LEU A 137 -5.38 -0.79 -10.96
C LEU A 137 -5.66 0.71 -10.86
N PHE A 138 -4.83 1.42 -10.12
CA PHE A 138 -4.93 2.87 -9.96
C PHE A 138 -4.78 3.60 -11.31
N GLU A 139 -3.90 3.14 -12.21
CA GLU A 139 -3.71 3.67 -13.57
C GLU A 139 -4.89 3.37 -14.51
N ARG A 140 -5.54 2.21 -14.33
CA ARG A 140 -6.73 1.82 -15.10
C ARG A 140 -7.97 2.63 -14.75
N LEU A 141 -8.00 3.27 -13.57
CA LEU A 141 -9.04 4.24 -13.21
C LEU A 141 -8.88 5.53 -14.03
N THR A 142 -9.14 5.43 -15.34
CA THR A 142 -9.08 6.54 -16.28
C THR A 142 -10.11 7.60 -15.91
N GLY A 143 -9.64 8.78 -15.50
CA GLY A 143 -10.51 9.92 -15.18
C GLY A 143 -9.86 10.93 -14.24
N VAL A 144 -8.93 10.50 -13.39
CA VAL A 144 -8.28 11.35 -12.39
C VAL A 144 -7.23 12.24 -13.03
N ASP A 145 -6.33 11.66 -13.83
CA ASP A 145 -5.35 12.43 -14.60
C ASP A 145 -6.05 13.42 -15.56
N ARG A 146 -7.26 13.10 -16.04
CA ARG A 146 -8.09 14.03 -16.81
C ARG A 146 -8.71 15.13 -15.94
N ARG A 147 -9.21 14.85 -14.73
CA ARG A 147 -9.72 15.86 -13.79
C ARG A 147 -8.60 16.77 -13.27
N MET A 148 -7.44 16.23 -12.93
CA MET A 148 -6.23 17.00 -12.61
C MET A 148 -5.78 17.87 -13.78
N LYS A 149 -5.87 17.36 -15.03
CA LYS A 149 -5.62 18.15 -16.24
C LYS A 149 -6.71 19.18 -16.55
N GLN A 150 -7.97 18.94 -16.18
CA GLN A 150 -9.08 19.89 -16.38
C GLN A 150 -9.09 21.01 -15.32
N LEU A 151 -8.59 20.74 -14.11
CA LEU A 151 -8.29 21.75 -13.08
C LEU A 151 -7.05 22.60 -13.43
N ALA A 152 -6.37 22.31 -14.54
CA ALA A 152 -5.18 23.03 -15.01
C ALA A 152 -5.45 24.45 -15.53
N ASP A 153 -6.69 24.95 -15.47
CA ASP A 153 -7.02 26.37 -15.62
C ASP A 153 -6.67 27.22 -14.38
N GLY A 154 -5.80 26.71 -13.49
CA GLY A 154 -5.09 27.59 -12.56
C GLY A 154 -4.28 26.90 -11.47
N ILE A 155 -4.74 25.76 -10.93
CA ILE A 155 -4.05 25.08 -9.81
C ILE A 155 -4.25 23.56 -9.95
N ARG A 156 -3.16 22.83 -10.24
CA ARG A 156 -3.15 21.36 -10.33
C ARG A 156 -3.21 20.72 -8.95
N VAL A 157 -4.40 20.74 -8.34
CA VAL A 157 -4.68 20.12 -7.03
C VAL A 157 -5.82 19.13 -7.12
N LEU A 158 -5.76 18.06 -6.33
CA LEU A 158 -6.82 17.05 -6.22
C LEU A 158 -7.39 17.08 -4.80
N PRO A 159 -8.71 17.29 -4.63
CA PRO A 159 -9.35 17.23 -3.33
C PRO A 159 -9.16 15.87 -2.65
N TYR A 160 -9.01 15.86 -1.33
CA TYR A 160 -8.89 14.63 -0.55
C TYR A 160 -10.13 13.72 -0.68
N SER A 161 -11.32 14.28 -0.89
CA SER A 161 -12.54 13.52 -1.13
C SER A 161 -12.45 12.67 -2.40
N ASP A 162 -11.90 13.24 -3.47
CA ASP A 162 -11.73 12.56 -4.74
C ASP A 162 -10.62 11.51 -4.63
N LEU A 163 -9.51 11.84 -3.94
CA LEU A 163 -8.45 10.88 -3.67
C LEU A 163 -8.95 9.69 -2.85
N ASN A 164 -9.73 9.94 -1.80
CA ASN A 164 -10.32 8.88 -0.98
C ASN A 164 -11.26 7.99 -1.81
N ALA A 165 -12.09 8.57 -2.68
CA ALA A 165 -12.95 7.80 -3.57
C ALA A 165 -12.14 6.87 -4.50
N LEU A 166 -11.00 7.32 -4.99
CA LEU A 166 -10.12 6.52 -5.85
C LEU A 166 -9.44 5.39 -5.11
N ILE A 167 -8.94 5.68 -3.91
CA ILE A 167 -8.34 4.67 -3.03
C ILE A 167 -9.36 3.59 -2.70
N ASN A 168 -10.58 3.98 -2.32
CA ASN A 168 -11.67 3.04 -2.07
C ASN A 168 -12.02 2.24 -3.32
N LYS A 169 -12.02 2.86 -4.50
CA LYS A 169 -12.28 2.14 -5.75
C LYS A 169 -11.21 1.09 -6.07
N VAL A 170 -9.92 1.39 -5.86
CA VAL A 170 -8.86 0.38 -6.01
C VAL A 170 -9.00 -0.74 -4.98
N ILE A 171 -9.38 -0.42 -3.74
CA ILE A 171 -9.64 -1.43 -2.71
C ILE A 171 -10.81 -2.32 -3.12
N GLU A 172 -11.91 -1.76 -3.63
CA GLU A 172 -13.05 -2.52 -4.14
C GLU A 172 -12.63 -3.44 -5.28
N ASP A 173 -11.87 -2.94 -6.27
CA ASP A 173 -11.44 -3.74 -7.41
C ASP A 173 -10.52 -4.90 -6.98
N LEU A 174 -9.63 -4.67 -6.00
CA LEU A 174 -8.85 -5.73 -5.36
C LEU A 174 -9.73 -6.75 -4.64
N GLN A 175 -10.73 -6.30 -3.88
CA GLN A 175 -11.65 -7.18 -3.18
C GLN A 175 -12.53 -8.00 -4.13
N VAL A 176 -12.92 -7.43 -5.28
CA VAL A 176 -13.61 -8.18 -6.34
C VAL A 176 -12.71 -9.30 -6.88
N GLU A 177 -11.41 -9.04 -7.07
CA GLU A 177 -10.45 -10.08 -7.45
C GLU A 177 -10.35 -11.19 -6.39
N MET A 178 -10.32 -10.82 -5.11
CA MET A 178 -10.35 -11.79 -3.99
C MET A 178 -11.62 -12.65 -4.02
N LEU A 179 -12.78 -12.05 -4.27
CA LEU A 179 -14.04 -12.78 -4.38
C LEU A 179 -14.02 -13.73 -5.58
N ALA A 180 -13.45 -13.33 -6.72
CA ALA A 180 -13.29 -14.21 -7.86
C ALA A 180 -12.53 -15.47 -7.47
N TYR A 181 -11.43 -15.33 -6.72
CA TYR A 181 -10.71 -16.48 -6.19
C TYR A 181 -11.62 -17.36 -5.31
N LEU A 182 -12.38 -16.78 -4.37
CA LEU A 182 -13.18 -17.55 -3.40
C LEU A 182 -14.31 -18.37 -4.03
N PHE A 183 -14.79 -17.99 -5.22
CA PHE A 183 -15.90 -18.65 -5.90
C PHE A 183 -15.49 -19.55 -7.08
N THR A 184 -14.20 -19.81 -7.30
CA THR A 184 -13.73 -20.65 -8.43
C THR A 184 -13.63 -22.16 -8.09
N PHE A 185 -14.47 -22.68 -7.19
CA PHE A 185 -14.50 -24.12 -6.84
C PHE A 185 -15.89 -24.74 -7.02
#